data_AF-A0ABD0P1I2-F1
#
_entry.id   AF-A0ABD0P1I2-F1
#
_cell.length_a   1.000
_cell.length_b   1.000
_cell.length_c   1.000
_cell.angle_alpha   90.00
_cell.angle_beta   90.00
_cell.angle_gamma   90.00
#
_symmetry.space_group_name_H-M   'P 1'
#
loop_
_entity.id
_entity.type
_entity.pdbx_description
1 polymer ?
#
loop_
_entity_poly.entity_id
_entity_poly.type
_entity_poly.pdbx_seq_one_letter_code
_entity_poly.pdbx_strand_id
1 'polypeptide(L)'
;MPHFDIVTNVMILNSVSILSAVFQVVAVCLAKETKRLIIVPVCAIVLIGIGYVLFVISYLVYESSLEIKISVGLAIVGSICVSVNWWENYSTLFAVPFLNEISRDIAQSRNVVCIISSLMRIMVTSAVVAAYVPLSGQEWKSVKLVFETVVISLVAIQILSSALCRWFVVVACKMHALRRSFVMPMYLASFTVMAVFLVPAAVRIPESNYTSTCFENLQPNSTDEWLHLLLTDAVRTLNTRDIVVHMNIGGLCCLGFAALSWWLGLILSTIYIWYLKIQRIERTQDLFVRRMYEGAFLEQSLLLNIRFEIRKRIKEKQG
;
A
#
# COMPACT_ATOMS: atom_id res chain seq x y z
N MET A 1 0.42 -8.11 8.26
CA MET A 1 -0.14 -8.49 9.59
C MET A 1 -0.12 -9.99 9.69
N PRO A 2 0.27 -10.58 10.83
CA PRO A 2 0.57 -12.02 10.94
C PRO A 2 -0.66 -12.93 10.73
N HIS A 3 -1.86 -12.44 11.04
CA HIS A 3 -3.11 -13.20 10.86
C HIS A 3 -3.73 -13.09 9.46
N PHE A 4 -3.16 -12.25 8.59
CA PHE A 4 -3.63 -12.09 7.22
C PHE A 4 -2.65 -12.73 6.26
N ASP A 5 -3.20 -13.34 5.22
CA ASP A 5 -2.40 -13.87 4.12
C ASP A 5 -1.70 -12.74 3.36
N ILE A 6 -0.66 -13.12 2.63
CA ILE A 6 0.19 -12.16 1.92
C ILE A 6 -0.62 -11.35 0.88
N VAL A 7 -1.61 -11.99 0.22
CA VAL A 7 -2.44 -11.35 -0.79
C VAL A 7 -3.37 -10.31 -0.15
N THR A 8 -4.05 -10.67 0.93
CA THR A 8 -4.91 -9.73 1.66
C THR A 8 -4.11 -8.55 2.22
N ASN A 9 -2.92 -8.79 2.76
CA ASN A 9 -2.05 -7.71 3.25
C ASN A 9 -1.67 -6.72 2.12
N VAL A 10 -1.29 -7.22 0.94
CA VAL A 10 -0.96 -6.39 -0.23
C VAL A 10 -2.18 -5.59 -0.69
N MET A 11 -3.36 -6.20 -0.68
CA MET A 11 -4.59 -5.56 -1.16
C MET A 11 -5.12 -4.49 -0.20
N ILE A 12 -5.01 -4.69 1.12
CA ILE A 12 -5.36 -3.68 2.11
C ILE A 12 -4.54 -2.40 1.92
N LEU A 13 -3.28 -2.49 1.47
CA LEU A 13 -2.47 -1.28 1.21
C LEU A 13 -3.10 -0.38 0.13
N ASN A 14 -3.85 -0.92 -0.84
CA ASN A 14 -4.53 -0.11 -1.85
C ASN A 14 -5.65 0.77 -1.25
N SER A 15 -6.26 0.34 -0.14
CA SER A 15 -7.32 1.08 0.57
C SER A 15 -6.84 2.36 1.25
N VAL A 16 -5.53 2.48 1.47
CA VAL A 16 -4.86 3.62 2.14
C VAL A 16 -5.09 4.95 1.41
N SER A 17 -5.56 4.92 0.15
CA SER A 17 -5.92 6.11 -0.59
C SER A 17 -7.23 6.80 -0.13
N ILE A 18 -7.97 6.23 0.83
CA ILE A 18 -9.29 6.73 1.26
C ILE A 18 -9.31 8.21 1.65
N LEU A 19 -8.41 8.64 2.55
CA LEU A 19 -8.38 10.04 3.00
C LEU A 19 -7.93 11.00 1.90
N SER A 20 -7.03 10.54 1.02
CA SER A 20 -6.64 11.26 -0.19
C SER A 20 -7.86 11.53 -1.08
N ALA A 21 -8.71 10.53 -1.31
CA ALA A 21 -9.95 10.69 -2.07
C ALA A 21 -10.95 11.62 -1.37
N VAL A 22 -11.10 11.52 -0.04
CA VAL A 22 -11.94 12.45 0.75
C VAL A 22 -11.47 13.88 0.59
N PHE A 23 -10.17 14.15 0.73
CA PHE A 23 -9.62 15.49 0.55
C PHE A 23 -9.79 16.02 -0.87
N GLN A 24 -9.71 15.16 -1.90
CA GLN A 24 -10.05 15.56 -3.27
C GLN A 24 -11.51 16.01 -3.41
N VAL A 25 -12.46 15.30 -2.81
CA VAL A 25 -13.88 15.72 -2.81
C VAL A 25 -14.03 17.08 -2.15
N VAL A 26 -13.47 17.27 -0.95
CA VAL A 26 -13.58 18.54 -0.22
C VAL A 26 -12.93 19.68 -1.01
N ALA A 27 -11.74 19.46 -1.60
CA ALA A 27 -11.05 20.47 -2.40
C ALA A 27 -11.86 20.91 -3.63
N VAL A 28 -12.50 19.96 -4.34
CA VAL A 28 -13.33 20.28 -5.51
C VAL A 28 -14.64 20.98 -5.10
N CYS A 29 -15.25 20.58 -3.98
CA CYS A 29 -16.42 21.26 -3.42
C CYS A 29 -16.11 22.72 -3.03
N LEU A 30 -14.97 22.96 -2.37
CA LEU A 30 -14.53 24.31 -2.02
C LEU A 30 -14.25 25.18 -3.25
N ALA A 31 -13.71 24.59 -4.32
CA ALA A 31 -13.43 25.29 -5.57
C ALA A 31 -14.69 25.63 -6.40
N LYS A 32 -15.90 25.22 -5.98
CA LYS A 32 -17.17 25.35 -6.73
C LYS A 32 -17.05 24.85 -8.19
N GLU A 33 -16.23 23.82 -8.39
CA GLU A 33 -15.89 23.28 -9.71
C GLU A 33 -16.96 22.27 -10.22
N THR A 34 -16.89 21.94 -11.52
CA THR A 34 -17.95 21.21 -12.24
C THR A 34 -18.25 19.83 -11.65
N LYS A 35 -19.55 19.46 -11.55
CA LYS A 35 -20.06 18.19 -10.99
C LYS A 35 -19.33 16.92 -11.47
N ARG A 36 -18.87 16.88 -12.73
CA ARG A 36 -18.21 15.71 -13.33
C ARG A 36 -16.86 15.37 -12.68
N LEU A 37 -16.14 16.34 -12.14
CA LEU A 37 -14.84 16.12 -11.50
C LEU A 37 -14.97 15.56 -10.08
N ILE A 38 -16.12 15.79 -9.41
CA ILE A 38 -16.43 15.25 -8.07
C ILE A 38 -16.80 13.77 -8.14
N ILE A 39 -17.43 13.33 -9.25
CA ILE A 39 -17.88 11.93 -9.41
C ILE A 39 -16.72 10.95 -9.24
N VAL A 40 -15.55 11.25 -9.81
CA VAL A 40 -14.38 10.37 -9.78
C VAL A 40 -13.88 10.05 -8.36
N PRO A 41 -13.53 11.04 -7.50
CA PRO A 41 -13.10 10.76 -6.14
C PRO A 41 -14.24 10.22 -5.25
N VAL A 42 -15.51 10.58 -5.52
CA VAL A 42 -16.66 9.96 -4.82
C VAL A 42 -16.76 8.47 -5.14
N CYS A 43 -16.65 8.09 -6.41
CA CYS A 43 -16.62 6.69 -6.82
C CYS A 43 -15.44 5.94 -6.17
N ALA A 44 -14.27 6.58 -6.03
CA ALA A 44 -13.13 6.00 -5.32
C ALA A 44 -13.46 5.68 -3.86
N ILE A 45 -14.08 6.62 -3.13
CA ILE A 45 -14.49 6.41 -1.72
C ILE A 45 -15.49 5.27 -1.61
N VAL A 46 -16.49 5.23 -2.51
CA VAL A 46 -17.51 4.16 -2.51
C VAL A 46 -16.87 2.80 -2.76
N LEU A 47 -15.99 2.66 -3.74
CA LEU A 47 -15.28 1.41 -4.00
C LEU A 47 -14.39 0.98 -2.83
N ILE A 48 -13.65 1.91 -2.24
CA ILE A 48 -12.83 1.56 -1.06
C ILE A 48 -13.71 1.10 0.11
N GLY A 49 -14.84 1.78 0.34
CA GLY A 49 -15.84 1.39 1.34
C GLY A 49 -16.43 0.01 1.09
N ILE A 50 -16.83 -0.29 -0.15
CA ILE A 50 -17.30 -1.62 -0.56
C ILE A 50 -16.23 -2.68 -0.29
N GLY A 51 -14.96 -2.37 -0.57
CA GLY A 51 -13.83 -3.27 -0.31
C GLY A 51 -13.71 -3.62 1.18
N TYR A 52 -13.84 -2.62 2.07
CA TYR A 52 -13.84 -2.88 3.52
C TYR A 52 -15.06 -3.70 3.97
N VAL A 53 -16.25 -3.42 3.44
CA VAL A 53 -17.46 -4.20 3.78
C VAL A 53 -17.28 -5.66 3.37
N LEU A 54 -16.82 -5.91 2.15
CA LEU A 54 -16.56 -7.26 1.64
C LEU A 54 -15.46 -7.97 2.43
N PHE A 55 -14.41 -7.25 2.81
CA PHE A 55 -13.34 -7.76 3.68
C PHE A 55 -13.87 -8.18 5.04
N VAL A 56 -14.66 -7.31 5.70
CA VAL A 56 -15.27 -7.61 7.00
C VAL A 56 -16.23 -8.80 6.90
N ILE A 57 -17.07 -8.87 5.87
CA ILE A 57 -17.96 -10.03 5.65
C ILE A 57 -17.14 -11.31 5.47
N SER A 58 -16.12 -11.28 4.62
CA SER A 58 -15.27 -12.45 4.34
C SER A 58 -14.53 -12.96 5.57
N TYR A 59 -14.11 -12.06 6.47
CA TYR A 59 -13.40 -12.47 7.69
C TYR A 59 -14.34 -12.82 8.85
N LEU A 60 -15.40 -12.06 9.08
CA LEU A 60 -16.30 -12.27 10.23
C LEU A 60 -17.30 -13.41 10.03
N VAL A 61 -17.72 -13.69 8.80
CA VAL A 61 -18.68 -14.77 8.52
C VAL A 61 -18.00 -16.13 8.53
N TYR A 62 -16.74 -16.21 8.09
CA TYR A 62 -16.04 -17.48 7.92
C TYR A 62 -15.04 -17.78 9.06
N GLU A 63 -14.51 -16.75 9.74
CA GLU A 63 -13.55 -16.90 10.83
C GLU A 63 -14.05 -16.15 12.08
N SER A 64 -14.60 -16.87 13.05
CA SER A 64 -15.29 -16.27 14.20
C SER A 64 -14.41 -16.01 15.43
N SER A 65 -13.09 -16.22 15.34
CA SER A 65 -12.19 -16.09 16.50
C SER A 65 -12.02 -14.62 16.92
N LEU A 66 -11.89 -14.40 18.23
CA LEU A 66 -11.76 -13.07 18.83
C LEU A 66 -10.48 -12.35 18.37
N GLU A 67 -9.39 -13.10 18.16
CA GLU A 67 -8.11 -12.58 17.65
C GLU A 67 -8.24 -12.00 16.24
N ILE A 68 -9.01 -12.67 15.37
CA ILE A 68 -9.23 -12.22 14.00
C ILE A 68 -10.08 -10.96 13.97
N LYS A 69 -11.09 -10.85 14.84
CA LYS A 69 -11.90 -9.63 14.99
C LYS A 69 -11.03 -8.42 15.36
N ILE A 70 -10.13 -8.61 16.33
CA ILE A 70 -9.17 -7.56 16.73
C ILE A 70 -8.23 -7.22 15.58
N SER A 71 -7.70 -8.22 14.88
CA SER A 71 -6.81 -8.01 13.73
C SER A 71 -7.48 -7.25 12.59
N VAL A 72 -8.74 -7.56 12.28
CA VAL A 72 -9.55 -6.86 11.25
C VAL A 72 -9.77 -5.41 11.65
N GLY A 73 -10.14 -5.15 12.91
CA GLY A 73 -10.26 -3.79 13.42
C GLY A 73 -8.95 -3.01 13.32
N LEU A 74 -7.84 -3.63 13.72
CA LEU A 74 -6.50 -3.03 13.61
C LEU A 74 -6.08 -2.78 12.16
N ALA A 75 -6.45 -3.63 11.20
CA ALA A 75 -6.20 -3.37 9.77
C ALA A 75 -6.95 -2.15 9.25
N ILE A 76 -8.22 -2.01 9.61
CA ILE A 76 -9.05 -0.88 9.18
C ILE A 76 -8.52 0.41 9.80
N VAL A 77 -8.32 0.43 11.12
CA VAL A 77 -7.77 1.62 11.82
C VAL A 77 -6.37 1.93 11.31
N GLY A 78 -5.52 0.91 11.15
CA GLY A 78 -4.16 1.06 10.64
C GLY A 78 -4.12 1.66 9.24
N SER A 79 -4.93 1.15 8.30
CA SER A 79 -5.00 1.68 6.94
C SER A 79 -5.51 3.13 6.90
N ILE A 80 -6.49 3.48 7.74
CA ILE A 80 -6.93 4.87 7.92
C ILE A 80 -5.81 5.74 8.49
N CYS A 81 -5.11 5.31 9.53
CA CYS A 81 -3.98 6.06 10.10
C CYS A 81 -2.87 6.27 9.07
N VAL A 82 -2.54 5.25 8.26
CA VAL A 82 -1.54 5.37 7.19
C VAL A 82 -2.02 6.36 6.12
N SER A 83 -3.32 6.42 5.80
CA SER A 83 -3.88 7.35 4.83
C SER A 83 -3.63 8.83 5.18
N VAL A 84 -3.41 9.15 6.46
CA VAL A 84 -3.07 10.50 6.94
C VAL A 84 -1.70 10.95 6.42
N ASN A 85 -0.80 10.03 6.03
CA ASN A 85 0.57 10.39 5.62
C ASN A 85 0.65 11.40 4.47
N TRP A 86 -0.38 11.50 3.61
CA TRP A 86 -0.37 12.39 2.44
C TRP A 86 -1.22 13.64 2.60
N TRP A 87 -1.62 14.00 3.83
CA TRP A 87 -2.43 15.19 4.09
C TRP A 87 -1.77 16.50 3.55
N GLU A 88 -0.44 16.59 3.60
CA GLU A 88 0.35 17.73 3.09
C GLU A 88 0.12 18.00 1.59
N ASN A 89 -0.34 17.01 0.83
CA ASN A 89 -0.64 17.19 -0.59
C ASN A 89 -1.89 18.06 -0.81
N TYR A 90 -2.78 18.09 0.18
CA TYR A 90 -4.07 18.77 0.12
C TYR A 90 -4.14 19.99 1.04
N SER A 91 -3.19 20.15 1.96
CA SER A 91 -3.15 21.26 2.93
C SER A 91 -3.25 22.64 2.27
N THR A 92 -2.58 22.84 1.13
CA THR A 92 -2.57 24.12 0.40
C THR A 92 -3.89 24.40 -0.35
N LEU A 93 -4.75 23.39 -0.51
CA LEU A 93 -6.06 23.52 -1.16
C LEU A 93 -7.14 23.95 -0.16
N PHE A 94 -6.92 23.71 1.13
CA PHE A 94 -7.82 24.15 2.18
C PHE A 94 -7.48 25.60 2.55
N ALA A 95 -8.47 26.49 2.53
CA ALA A 95 -8.34 27.88 2.99
C ALA A 95 -8.34 27.98 4.53
N VAL A 96 -7.68 27.03 5.21
CA VAL A 96 -7.56 26.99 6.67
C VAL A 96 -6.20 27.58 7.03
N PRO A 97 -6.14 28.71 7.75
CA PRO A 97 -4.89 29.41 8.03
C PRO A 97 -3.89 28.54 8.79
N PHE A 98 -4.37 27.74 9.75
CA PHE A 98 -3.57 26.83 10.56
C PHE A 98 -2.82 25.76 9.74
N LEU A 99 -3.52 25.06 8.82
CA LEU A 99 -2.90 24.02 7.99
C LEU A 99 -1.89 24.62 7.00
N ASN A 100 -2.18 25.81 6.49
CA ASN A 100 -1.30 26.50 5.57
C ASN A 100 -0.02 26.97 6.27
N GLU A 101 -0.13 27.49 7.49
CA GLU A 101 1.01 27.89 8.31
C GLU A 101 1.92 26.70 8.65
N ILE A 102 1.34 25.61 9.17
CA ILE A 102 2.09 24.37 9.44
C ILE A 102 2.75 23.83 8.17
N SER A 103 2.02 23.78 7.06
CA SER A 103 2.55 23.30 5.79
C SER A 103 3.73 24.15 5.29
N ARG A 104 3.66 25.47 5.51
CA ARG A 104 4.74 26.40 5.16
C ARG A 104 5.95 26.21 6.06
N ASP A 105 5.74 26.06 7.37
CA ASP A 105 6.81 25.85 8.35
C ASP A 105 7.52 24.51 8.11
N ILE A 106 6.77 23.45 7.78
CA ILE A 106 7.31 22.15 7.36
C ILE A 106 8.11 22.30 6.06
N ALA A 107 7.63 23.09 5.09
CA ALA A 107 8.35 23.31 3.85
C ALA A 107 9.70 24.03 4.08
N GLN A 108 9.74 25.00 5.00
CA GLN A 108 10.94 25.76 5.36
C GLN A 108 11.94 24.91 6.17
N SER A 109 11.45 24.09 7.12
CA SER A 109 12.28 23.29 8.05
C SER A 109 12.38 21.81 7.68
N ARG A 110 12.12 21.48 6.41
CA ARG A 110 11.89 20.10 5.93
C ARG A 110 12.94 19.07 6.32
N ASN A 111 14.22 19.46 6.31
CA ASN A 111 15.31 18.55 6.69
C ASN A 111 15.22 18.20 8.19
N VAL A 112 14.94 19.17 9.05
CA VAL A 112 14.83 18.99 10.51
C VAL A 112 13.60 18.16 10.85
N VAL A 113 12.43 18.50 10.26
CA VAL A 113 11.19 17.73 10.45
C VAL A 113 11.37 16.28 10.04
N CYS A 114 12.08 16.03 8.94
CA CYS A 114 12.33 14.68 8.49
C CYS A 114 13.25 13.88 9.42
N ILE A 115 14.28 14.50 9.99
CA ILE A 115 15.16 13.88 10.99
C ILE A 115 14.39 13.56 12.27
N ILE A 116 13.61 14.51 12.78
CA ILE A 116 12.80 14.29 13.99
C ILE A 116 11.76 13.19 13.75
N SER A 117 11.10 13.20 12.59
CA SER A 117 10.12 12.18 12.24
C SER A 117 10.74 10.78 12.13
N SER A 118 11.95 10.65 11.58
CA SER A 118 12.62 9.34 11.50
C SER A 118 13.06 8.86 12.89
N LEU A 119 13.59 9.75 13.73
CA LEU A 119 13.95 9.43 15.12
C LEU A 119 12.73 8.99 15.92
N MET A 120 11.60 9.71 15.82
CA MET A 120 10.36 9.34 16.49
C MET A 120 9.84 7.98 16.04
N ARG A 121 9.91 7.67 14.73
CA ARG A 121 9.52 6.35 14.22
C ARG A 121 10.41 5.24 14.80
N ILE A 122 11.73 5.42 14.81
CA ILE A 122 12.67 4.44 15.40
C ILE A 122 12.40 4.26 16.89
N MET A 123 12.16 5.34 17.62
CA MET A 123 11.87 5.30 19.05
C MET A 123 10.55 4.56 19.33
N VAL A 124 9.49 4.86 18.59
CA VAL A 124 8.19 4.21 18.78
C VAL A 124 8.24 2.73 18.38
N THR A 125 8.85 2.38 17.23
CA THR A 125 8.95 0.98 16.82
C THR A 125 9.83 0.16 17.74
N SER A 126 10.97 0.69 18.20
CA SER A 126 11.82 0.02 19.18
C SER A 126 11.11 -0.17 20.52
N ALA A 127 10.36 0.83 21.00
CA ALA A 127 9.56 0.71 22.23
C ALA A 127 8.48 -0.37 22.12
N VAL A 128 7.76 -0.43 20.99
CA VAL A 128 6.74 -1.46 20.75
C VAL A 128 7.35 -2.86 20.70
N VAL A 129 8.47 -3.03 20.00
CA VAL A 129 9.18 -4.32 19.95
C VAL A 129 9.70 -4.71 21.34
N ALA A 130 10.28 -3.76 22.08
CA ALA A 130 10.81 -4.02 23.41
C ALA A 130 9.73 -4.39 24.43
N ALA A 131 8.52 -3.86 24.28
CA ALA A 131 7.36 -4.27 25.07
C ALA A 131 6.79 -5.62 24.62
N TYR A 132 6.74 -5.89 23.31
CA TYR A 132 6.15 -7.09 22.75
C TYR A 132 6.92 -8.37 23.10
N VAL A 133 8.26 -8.36 23.00
CA VAL A 133 9.11 -9.54 23.26
C VAL A 133 8.89 -10.17 24.65
N PRO A 134 8.90 -9.41 25.77
CA PRO A 134 8.62 -9.99 27.09
C PRO A 134 7.15 -10.40 27.24
N LEU A 135 6.21 -9.65 26.64
CA LEU A 135 4.78 -9.96 26.71
C LEU A 135 4.43 -11.25 25.94
N SER A 136 5.15 -11.57 24.87
CA SER A 136 4.97 -12.80 24.10
C SER A 136 5.71 -14.01 24.68
N GLY A 137 6.40 -13.86 25.82
CA GLY A 137 7.17 -14.93 26.46
C GLY A 137 8.37 -15.41 25.64
N GLN A 138 8.84 -14.61 24.68
CA GLN A 138 9.88 -15.03 23.73
C GLN A 138 11.26 -14.56 24.19
N GLU A 139 12.28 -15.42 24.00
CA GLU A 139 13.65 -15.06 24.38
C GLU A 139 14.29 -14.06 23.42
N TRP A 140 14.98 -13.05 23.97
CA TRP A 140 15.73 -12.04 23.21
C TRP A 140 16.78 -12.63 22.24
N LYS A 141 17.30 -13.83 22.52
CA LYS A 141 18.26 -14.52 21.65
C LYS A 141 17.65 -14.92 20.30
N SER A 142 16.40 -15.41 20.31
CA SER A 142 15.67 -15.75 19.07
C SER A 142 15.38 -14.50 18.23
N VAL A 143 15.01 -13.40 18.89
CA VAL A 143 14.75 -12.11 18.24
C VAL A 143 16.02 -11.55 17.60
N LYS A 144 17.18 -11.66 18.26
CA LYS A 144 18.46 -11.18 17.74
C LYS A 144 18.87 -11.89 16.44
N LEU A 145 18.68 -13.21 16.38
CA LEU A 145 19.02 -14.01 15.19
C LEU A 145 18.13 -13.64 13.99
N VAL A 146 16.82 -13.46 14.21
CA VAL A 146 15.89 -12.99 13.18
C VAL A 146 16.23 -11.57 12.75
N PHE A 147 16.58 -10.69 13.70
CA PHE A 147 16.93 -9.31 13.41
C PHE A 147 18.18 -9.22 12.52
N GLU A 148 19.23 -9.94 12.84
CA GLU A 148 20.50 -9.85 12.11
C GLU A 148 20.37 -10.36 10.67
N THR A 149 19.66 -11.46 10.43
CA THR A 149 19.52 -12.00 9.06
C THR A 149 18.39 -11.31 8.30
N VAL A 150 17.17 -11.29 8.85
CA VAL A 150 15.99 -10.86 8.10
C VAL A 150 15.89 -9.34 8.00
N VAL A 151 16.14 -8.61 9.09
CA VAL A 151 15.99 -7.15 9.08
C VAL A 151 17.09 -6.51 8.24
N ILE A 152 18.33 -6.99 8.32
CA ILE A 152 19.42 -6.46 7.48
C ILE A 152 19.12 -6.70 5.99
N SER A 153 18.68 -7.91 5.62
CA SER A 153 18.30 -8.21 4.24
C SER A 153 17.13 -7.35 3.76
N LEU A 154 16.09 -7.16 4.58
CA LEU A 154 14.95 -6.29 4.23
C LEU A 154 15.37 -4.83 4.10
N VAL A 155 16.24 -4.33 4.97
CA VAL A 155 16.79 -2.96 4.89
C VAL A 155 17.61 -2.79 3.61
N ALA A 156 18.44 -3.77 3.26
CA ALA A 156 19.23 -3.72 2.02
C ALA A 156 18.33 -3.71 0.78
N ILE A 157 17.32 -4.60 0.72
CA ILE A 157 16.34 -4.63 -0.37
C ILE A 157 15.58 -3.31 -0.43
N GLN A 158 15.20 -2.74 0.70
CA GLN A 158 14.47 -1.49 0.78
C GLN A 158 15.29 -0.30 0.25
N ILE A 159 16.56 -0.21 0.64
CA ILE A 159 17.48 0.84 0.19
C ILE A 159 17.68 0.72 -1.32
N LEU A 160 17.93 -0.49 -1.83
CA LEU A 160 18.14 -0.73 -3.25
C LEU A 160 16.88 -0.40 -4.06
N SER A 161 15.71 -0.89 -3.63
CA SER A 161 14.42 -0.61 -4.25
C SER A 161 14.13 0.89 -4.28
N SER A 162 14.30 1.58 -3.15
CA SER A 162 14.08 3.03 -3.05
C SER A 162 15.03 3.83 -3.94
N ALA A 163 16.31 3.41 -4.03
CA ALA A 163 17.31 4.03 -4.89
C ALA A 163 16.97 3.84 -6.37
N LEU A 164 16.61 2.62 -6.77
CA LEU A 164 16.19 2.30 -8.14
C LEU A 164 14.93 3.09 -8.52
N CYS A 165 13.91 3.11 -7.66
CA CYS A 165 12.69 3.88 -7.91
C CYS A 165 12.97 5.37 -8.09
N ARG A 166 13.84 5.96 -7.25
CA ARG A 166 14.26 7.35 -7.42
C ARG A 166 14.96 7.58 -8.76
N TRP A 167 15.85 6.67 -9.16
CA TRP A 167 16.56 6.76 -10.44
C TRP A 167 15.58 6.67 -11.62
N PHE A 168 14.67 5.69 -11.61
CA PHE A 168 13.63 5.52 -12.63
C PHE A 168 12.72 6.73 -12.75
N VAL A 169 12.28 7.32 -11.64
CA VAL A 169 11.47 8.54 -11.64
C VAL A 169 12.21 9.68 -12.35
N VAL A 170 13.49 9.89 -12.05
CA VAL A 170 14.31 10.93 -12.67
C VAL A 170 14.44 10.71 -14.18
N VAL A 171 14.70 9.47 -14.60
CA VAL A 171 14.79 9.09 -16.01
C VAL A 171 13.44 9.28 -16.71
N ALA A 172 12.34 8.85 -16.10
CA ALA A 172 10.99 8.97 -16.64
C ALA A 172 10.55 10.42 -16.80
N CYS A 173 10.90 11.30 -15.85
CA CYS A 173 10.70 12.74 -15.96
C CYS A 173 11.51 13.32 -17.14
N LYS A 174 12.77 12.88 -17.32
CA LYS A 174 13.63 13.34 -18.42
C LYS A 174 13.12 12.92 -19.80
N MET A 175 12.54 11.73 -19.91
CA MET A 175 12.01 11.18 -21.16
C MET A 175 10.55 11.58 -21.47
N HIS A 176 9.92 12.41 -20.61
CA HIS A 176 8.48 12.74 -20.70
C HIS A 176 7.56 11.51 -20.71
N ALA A 177 8.05 10.38 -20.19
CA ALA A 177 7.37 9.10 -20.23
C ALA A 177 6.74 8.72 -18.88
N LEU A 178 6.64 9.67 -17.93
CA LEU A 178 6.18 9.41 -16.56
C LEU A 178 4.83 8.67 -16.49
N ARG A 179 3.90 8.94 -17.40
CA ARG A 179 2.59 8.25 -17.41
C ARG A 179 2.72 6.77 -17.79
N ARG A 180 3.35 6.49 -18.94
CA ARG A 180 3.41 5.14 -19.50
C ARG A 180 4.51 4.28 -18.87
N SER A 181 5.65 4.88 -18.54
CA SER A 181 6.82 4.14 -18.05
C SER A 181 6.93 4.10 -16.53
N PHE A 182 6.14 4.90 -15.80
CA PHE A 182 6.22 4.95 -14.35
C PHE A 182 4.86 4.73 -13.67
N VAL A 183 3.83 5.51 -14.00
CA VAL A 183 2.49 5.36 -13.37
C VAL A 183 1.81 4.04 -13.75
N MET A 184 1.88 3.63 -15.01
CA MET A 184 1.24 2.39 -15.47
C MET A 184 1.82 1.12 -14.81
N PRO A 185 3.17 0.92 -14.75
CA PRO A 185 3.76 -0.18 -14.00
C PRO A 185 3.33 -0.21 -12.53
N MET A 186 3.17 0.95 -11.89
CA MET A 186 2.74 1.02 -10.49
C MET A 186 1.30 0.56 -10.28
N TYR A 187 0.38 0.86 -11.19
CA TYR A 187 -0.98 0.30 -11.13
C TYR A 187 -1.01 -1.21 -11.36
N LEU A 188 -0.12 -1.71 -12.22
CA LEU A 188 -0.01 -3.13 -12.49
C LEU A 188 0.73 -3.90 -11.41
N ALA A 189 1.56 -3.26 -10.59
CA ALA A 189 2.42 -3.95 -9.64
C ALA A 189 1.61 -4.74 -8.60
N SER A 190 0.63 -4.11 -7.93
CA SER A 190 -0.28 -4.81 -7.02
C SER A 190 -1.05 -5.98 -7.70
N PHE A 191 -1.50 -5.80 -8.95
CA PHE A 191 -2.17 -6.87 -9.70
C PHE A 191 -1.21 -8.01 -10.10
N THR A 192 0.02 -7.66 -10.47
CA THR A 192 1.08 -8.61 -10.84
C THR A 192 1.47 -9.45 -9.64
N VAL A 193 1.64 -8.82 -8.48
CA VAL A 193 1.92 -9.51 -7.21
C VAL A 193 0.81 -10.52 -6.89
N MET A 194 -0.46 -10.12 -7.05
CA MET A 194 -1.59 -11.03 -6.87
C MET A 194 -1.55 -12.20 -7.86
N ALA A 195 -1.28 -11.95 -9.15
CA ALA A 195 -1.20 -13.00 -10.15
C ALA A 195 -0.05 -13.98 -9.87
N VAL A 196 1.12 -13.48 -9.48
CA VAL A 196 2.30 -14.29 -9.13
C VAL A 196 2.02 -15.22 -7.95
N PHE A 197 1.22 -14.79 -6.97
CA PHE A 197 0.87 -15.65 -5.83
C PHE A 197 -0.30 -16.60 -6.10
N LEU A 198 -1.30 -16.20 -6.91
CA LEU A 198 -2.48 -17.02 -7.18
C LEU A 198 -2.28 -18.05 -8.30
N VAL A 199 -1.51 -17.73 -9.35
CA VAL A 199 -1.34 -18.64 -10.51
C VAL A 199 -0.66 -19.96 -10.11
N PRO A 200 0.45 -19.96 -9.34
CA PRO A 200 1.06 -21.22 -8.92
C PRO A 200 0.21 -21.99 -7.91
N ALA A 201 -0.62 -21.32 -7.12
CA ALA A 201 -1.59 -21.97 -6.25
C ALA A 201 -2.66 -22.70 -7.10
N ALA A 202 -3.20 -22.06 -8.13
CA ALA A 202 -4.21 -22.66 -9.02
C ALA A 202 -3.65 -23.82 -9.86
N VAL A 203 -2.41 -23.72 -10.35
CA VAL A 203 -1.79 -24.78 -11.17
C VAL A 203 -1.34 -25.99 -10.33
N ARG A 204 -1.11 -25.81 -9.02
CA ARG A 204 -0.61 -26.86 -8.12
C ARG A 204 -1.69 -27.48 -7.22
N ILE A 205 -2.96 -27.13 -7.38
CA ILE A 205 -4.08 -27.88 -6.77
C ILE A 205 -4.58 -28.87 -7.82
N PRO A 206 -4.02 -30.09 -7.93
CA PRO A 206 -4.66 -31.13 -8.71
C PRO A 206 -5.93 -31.58 -8.00
N GLU A 207 -7.01 -31.73 -8.77
CA GLU A 207 -8.19 -32.50 -8.42
C GLU A 207 -7.79 -33.96 -8.13
N SER A 208 -7.41 -34.27 -6.90
CA SER A 208 -7.68 -35.56 -6.24
C SER A 208 -6.97 -35.67 -4.89
N ASN A 209 -7.78 -36.05 -3.90
CA ASN A 209 -7.39 -36.55 -2.58
C ASN A 209 -6.92 -35.50 -1.56
N TYR A 210 -7.92 -35.04 -0.82
CA TYR A 210 -7.84 -34.53 0.55
C TYR A 210 -7.13 -35.54 1.48
N THR A 211 -5.82 -35.60 1.43
CA THR A 211 -5.01 -36.23 2.47
C THR A 211 -3.75 -35.41 2.71
N SER A 212 -3.57 -35.05 3.96
CA SER A 212 -2.68 -34.08 4.58
C SER A 212 -1.17 -34.39 4.48
N THR A 213 -0.66 -34.93 3.37
CA THR A 213 0.74 -35.40 3.27
C THR A 213 1.50 -34.89 2.05
N CYS A 214 0.98 -33.93 1.28
CA CYS A 214 1.61 -33.51 0.01
C CYS A 214 2.89 -32.65 0.16
N PHE A 215 3.26 -32.19 1.37
CA PHE A 215 4.36 -31.23 1.55
C PHE A 215 5.66 -31.77 2.17
N GLU A 216 5.73 -33.05 2.56
CA GLU A 216 6.95 -33.60 3.19
C GLU A 216 8.01 -34.12 2.19
N ASN A 217 7.68 -34.30 0.90
CA ASN A 217 8.55 -35.02 -0.04
C ASN A 217 9.16 -34.18 -1.16
N LEU A 218 9.38 -32.86 -1.00
CA LEU A 218 9.95 -32.04 -2.07
C LEU A 218 11.24 -31.33 -1.66
N GLN A 219 12.38 -31.94 -2.02
CA GLN A 219 13.73 -31.41 -1.80
C GLN A 219 14.20 -30.63 -3.05
N PRO A 220 14.59 -29.34 -2.93
CA PRO A 220 14.90 -28.49 -4.09
C PRO A 220 16.38 -28.55 -4.53
N ASN A 221 16.62 -28.51 -5.85
CA ASN A 221 17.95 -28.38 -6.45
C ASN A 221 18.34 -26.90 -6.68
N SER A 222 19.23 -26.42 -5.81
CA SER A 222 20.39 -25.53 -5.99
C SER A 222 20.37 -24.15 -6.71
N THR A 223 19.29 -23.65 -7.32
CA THR A 223 19.29 -22.24 -7.80
C THR A 223 17.97 -21.47 -7.67
N ASP A 224 16.83 -22.15 -7.65
CA ASP A 224 15.50 -21.53 -7.48
C ASP A 224 15.00 -21.53 -6.03
N GLU A 225 15.89 -21.83 -5.09
CA GLU A 225 15.59 -22.19 -3.70
C GLU A 225 14.84 -21.09 -2.95
N TRP A 226 15.21 -19.82 -3.10
CA TRP A 226 14.56 -18.71 -2.39
C TRP A 226 13.19 -18.34 -2.95
N LEU A 227 13.05 -18.27 -4.29
CA LEU A 227 11.74 -18.02 -4.92
C LEU A 227 10.79 -19.18 -4.66
N HIS A 228 11.28 -20.42 -4.68
CA HIS A 228 10.49 -21.58 -4.29
C HIS A 228 10.13 -21.56 -2.81
N LEU A 229 11.04 -21.16 -1.91
CA LEU A 229 10.73 -21.01 -0.49
C LEU A 229 9.65 -19.97 -0.25
N LEU A 230 9.78 -18.79 -0.86
CA LEU A 230 8.78 -17.72 -0.75
C LEU A 230 7.43 -18.13 -1.33
N LEU A 231 7.44 -18.77 -2.50
CA LEU A 231 6.22 -19.25 -3.12
C LEU A 231 5.55 -20.36 -2.29
N THR A 232 6.35 -21.24 -1.71
CA THR A 232 5.87 -22.32 -0.84
C THR A 232 5.31 -21.76 0.47
N ASP A 233 5.96 -20.76 1.06
CA ASP A 233 5.49 -20.08 2.27
C ASP A 233 4.21 -19.28 2.01
N ALA A 234 4.12 -18.60 0.86
CA ALA A 234 2.92 -17.91 0.42
C ALA A 234 1.76 -18.88 0.17
N VAL A 235 1.99 -19.99 -0.54
CA VAL A 235 0.98 -21.04 -0.77
C VAL A 235 0.56 -21.68 0.55
N ARG A 236 1.50 -21.92 1.47
CA ARG A 236 1.20 -22.45 2.81
C ARG A 236 0.31 -21.48 3.59
N THR A 237 0.63 -20.19 3.59
CA THR A 237 -0.16 -19.14 4.27
C THR A 237 -1.55 -18.96 3.64
N LEU A 238 -1.67 -19.19 2.33
CA LEU A 238 -2.97 -19.19 1.64
C LEU A 238 -3.77 -20.46 1.99
N ASN A 239 -3.12 -21.62 2.03
CA ASN A 239 -3.72 -22.92 2.36
C ASN A 239 -3.99 -23.12 3.86
N THR A 240 -3.52 -22.25 4.75
CA THR A 240 -3.95 -22.27 6.16
C THR A 240 -5.30 -21.58 6.36
N ARG A 241 -5.84 -20.87 5.35
CA ARG A 241 -7.19 -20.31 5.44
C ARG A 241 -8.25 -21.39 5.22
N ASP A 242 -9.16 -21.52 6.18
CA ASP A 242 -10.34 -22.38 6.05
C ASP A 242 -11.16 -22.08 4.78
N ILE A 243 -11.21 -20.81 4.35
CA ILE A 243 -11.91 -20.36 3.13
C ILE A 243 -11.30 -20.99 1.86
N VAL A 244 -9.97 -21.11 1.82
CA VAL A 244 -9.22 -21.67 0.69
C VAL A 244 -9.26 -23.21 0.75
N VAL A 245 -9.10 -23.78 1.95
CA VAL A 245 -9.14 -25.23 2.20
C VAL A 245 -10.51 -25.84 1.89
N HIS A 246 -11.58 -25.18 2.28
CA HIS A 246 -12.95 -25.65 2.01
C HIS A 246 -13.48 -25.18 0.64
N MET A 247 -12.64 -24.52 -0.18
CA MET A 247 -13.01 -23.95 -1.48
C MET A 247 -14.37 -23.24 -1.43
N ASN A 248 -14.62 -22.45 -0.39
CA ASN A 248 -15.92 -21.80 -0.26
C ASN A 248 -15.98 -20.66 -1.28
N ILE A 249 -16.65 -20.96 -2.40
CA ILE A 249 -16.79 -20.08 -3.56
C ILE A 249 -17.26 -18.69 -3.12
N GLY A 250 -18.18 -18.61 -2.16
CA GLY A 250 -18.68 -17.34 -1.63
C GLY A 250 -17.60 -16.48 -0.98
N GLY A 251 -16.78 -17.05 -0.09
CA GLY A 251 -15.71 -16.34 0.60
C GLY A 251 -14.58 -15.90 -0.34
N LEU A 252 -14.19 -16.77 -1.28
CA LEU A 252 -13.17 -16.47 -2.28
C LEU A 252 -13.63 -15.37 -3.24
N CYS A 253 -14.89 -15.41 -3.70
CA CYS A 253 -15.48 -14.35 -4.49
C CYS A 253 -15.50 -13.02 -3.71
N CYS A 254 -15.91 -13.01 -2.44
CA CYS A 254 -15.92 -11.80 -1.62
C CYS A 254 -14.51 -11.19 -1.49
N LEU A 255 -13.48 -12.02 -1.28
CA LEU A 255 -12.10 -11.57 -1.17
C LEU A 255 -11.58 -11.02 -2.51
N GLY A 256 -11.88 -11.69 -3.62
CA GLY A 256 -11.53 -11.22 -4.96
C GLY A 256 -12.20 -9.89 -5.31
N PHE A 257 -13.50 -9.74 -5.02
CA PHE A 257 -14.21 -8.49 -5.22
C PHE A 257 -13.70 -7.38 -4.29
N ALA A 258 -13.31 -7.70 -3.05
CA ALA A 258 -12.68 -6.72 -2.16
C ALA A 258 -11.36 -6.20 -2.73
N ALA A 259 -10.50 -7.11 -3.19
CA ALA A 259 -9.22 -6.78 -3.83
C ALA A 259 -9.40 -5.91 -5.09
N LEU A 260 -10.32 -6.30 -5.98
CA LEU A 260 -10.66 -5.52 -7.17
C LEU A 260 -11.21 -4.14 -6.82
N SER A 261 -12.08 -4.05 -5.81
CA SER A 261 -12.68 -2.79 -5.36
C SER A 261 -11.63 -1.84 -4.79
N TRP A 262 -10.71 -2.32 -3.96
CA TRP A 262 -9.61 -1.50 -3.45
C TRP A 262 -8.62 -1.07 -4.54
N TRP A 263 -8.31 -1.96 -5.49
CA TRP A 263 -7.46 -1.63 -6.62
C TRP A 263 -8.07 -0.55 -7.52
N LEU A 264 -9.35 -0.70 -7.91
CA LEU A 264 -10.08 0.31 -8.68
C LEU A 264 -10.21 1.62 -7.89
N GLY A 265 -10.46 1.54 -6.58
CA GLY A 265 -10.49 2.70 -5.69
C GLY A 265 -9.17 3.48 -5.70
N LEU A 266 -8.04 2.78 -5.60
CA LEU A 266 -6.71 3.38 -5.70
C LEU A 266 -6.52 4.08 -7.06
N ILE A 267 -6.85 3.41 -8.17
CA ILE A 267 -6.74 3.99 -9.51
C ILE A 267 -7.60 5.24 -9.65
N LEU A 268 -8.87 5.19 -9.23
CA LEU A 268 -9.76 6.35 -9.33
C LEU A 268 -9.27 7.51 -8.45
N SER A 269 -8.72 7.24 -7.27
CA SER A 269 -8.15 8.28 -6.41
C SER A 269 -6.89 8.93 -7.01
N THR A 270 -6.20 8.25 -7.93
CA THR A 270 -4.91 8.71 -8.50
C THR A 270 -4.99 9.00 -10.00
N ILE A 271 -6.16 8.83 -10.61
CA ILE A 271 -6.36 9.02 -12.06
C ILE A 271 -6.03 10.45 -12.52
N TYR A 272 -6.12 11.43 -11.61
CA TYR A 272 -5.75 12.81 -11.89
C TYR A 272 -4.29 12.95 -12.36
N ILE A 273 -3.40 12.05 -11.91
CA ILE A 273 -1.98 12.01 -12.29
C ILE A 273 -1.84 11.79 -13.80
N TRP A 274 -2.74 11.00 -14.39
CA TRP A 274 -2.74 10.74 -15.83
C TRP A 274 -3.05 11.99 -16.67
N TYR A 275 -3.73 12.97 -16.08
CA TYR A 275 -4.11 14.22 -16.75
C TYR A 275 -3.14 15.38 -16.46
N LEU A 276 -2.11 15.19 -15.63
CA LEU A 276 -1.11 16.23 -15.35
C LEU A 276 -0.28 16.57 -16.58
N LYS A 277 -0.36 17.81 -17.09
CA LYS A 277 0.50 18.29 -18.18
C LYS A 277 1.86 18.74 -17.63
N ILE A 278 2.81 17.80 -17.59
CA ILE A 278 4.18 18.05 -17.12
C ILE A 278 4.94 18.85 -18.19
N GLN A 279 5.56 19.97 -17.80
CA GLN A 279 6.44 20.74 -18.69
C GLN A 279 7.79 20.03 -18.88
N ARG A 280 8.48 20.31 -19.99
CA ARG A 280 9.78 19.69 -20.31
C ARG A 280 10.81 20.01 -19.21
N ILE A 281 11.38 18.98 -18.58
CA ILE A 281 12.42 19.06 -17.52
C ILE A 281 11.89 19.68 -16.22
N GLU A 282 10.76 19.17 -15.69
CA GLU A 282 10.29 19.54 -14.36
C GLU A 282 11.12 18.82 -13.27
N ARG A 283 11.55 19.56 -12.24
CA ARG A 283 12.38 19.01 -11.16
C ARG A 283 11.51 18.07 -10.32
N THR A 284 12.04 16.92 -9.91
CA THR A 284 11.32 15.98 -9.02
C THR A 284 10.88 16.61 -7.69
N GLN A 285 11.55 17.69 -7.26
CA GLN A 285 11.18 18.46 -6.07
C GLN A 285 9.87 19.24 -6.23
N ASP A 286 9.54 19.61 -7.47
CA ASP A 286 8.30 20.31 -7.80
C ASP A 286 7.17 19.30 -7.92
N LEU A 287 7.42 18.14 -8.54
CA LEU A 287 6.41 17.09 -8.76
C LEU A 287 5.93 16.38 -7.48
N PHE A 288 6.81 16.15 -6.50
CA PHE A 288 6.50 15.38 -5.28
C PHE A 288 6.44 16.24 -4.01
N VAL A 289 5.46 15.97 -3.14
CA VAL A 289 5.29 16.68 -1.85
C VAL A 289 6.39 16.33 -0.87
N ARG A 290 6.82 15.06 -0.82
CA ARG A 290 7.90 14.49 0.01
C ARG A 290 9.04 13.98 -0.85
N ARG A 291 10.27 14.17 -0.38
CA ARG A 291 11.50 13.83 -1.13
C ARG A 291 11.89 12.35 -0.99
N MET A 292 11.36 11.70 0.04
CA MET A 292 11.57 10.29 0.36
C MET A 292 10.22 9.58 0.36
N TYR A 293 10.23 8.33 -0.10
CA TYR A 293 9.07 7.46 -0.18
C TYR A 293 9.08 6.52 1.01
N GLU A 294 7.91 6.10 1.48
CA GLU A 294 7.84 5.05 2.49
C GLU A 294 8.03 3.71 1.80
N GLY A 295 9.09 2.99 2.12
CA GLY A 295 9.37 1.75 1.41
C GLY A 295 8.39 0.61 1.75
N ALA A 296 7.71 0.65 2.90
CA ALA A 296 6.72 -0.37 3.26
C ALA A 296 5.47 -0.38 2.35
N PHE A 297 5.19 0.75 1.70
CA PHE A 297 4.10 0.92 0.73
C PHE A 297 4.59 1.86 -0.37
N LEU A 298 5.66 1.44 -1.05
CA LEU A 298 6.38 2.24 -2.02
C LEU A 298 5.48 2.69 -3.18
N GLU A 299 4.60 1.79 -3.66
CA GLU A 299 3.65 2.07 -4.74
C GLU A 299 2.67 3.19 -4.37
N GLN A 300 1.96 3.02 -3.25
CA GLN A 300 0.98 3.99 -2.77
C GLN A 300 1.67 5.30 -2.38
N SER A 301 2.87 5.22 -1.78
CA SER A 301 3.69 6.38 -1.44
C SER A 301 4.03 7.22 -2.66
N LEU A 302 4.49 6.60 -3.74
CA LEU A 302 4.88 7.32 -4.95
C LEU A 302 3.67 7.93 -5.66
N LEU A 303 2.54 7.21 -5.75
CA LEU A 303 1.32 7.73 -6.41
C LEU A 303 0.69 8.90 -5.63
N LEU A 304 0.44 8.72 -4.33
CA LEU A 304 -0.28 9.70 -3.50
C LEU A 304 0.59 10.92 -3.14
N ASN A 305 1.91 10.83 -3.31
CA ASN A 305 2.86 11.92 -3.06
C ASN A 305 3.02 12.87 -4.25
N ILE A 306 2.41 12.60 -5.41
CA ILE A 306 2.42 13.52 -6.56
C ILE A 306 1.49 14.70 -6.27
N ARG A 307 2.04 15.92 -6.39
CA ARG A 307 1.36 17.17 -6.02
C ARG A 307 0.04 17.35 -6.76
N PHE A 308 -1.05 17.48 -6.01
CA PHE A 308 -2.37 17.76 -6.57
C PHE A 308 -2.45 19.21 -7.08
N GLU A 309 -1.79 20.16 -6.41
CA GLU A 309 -1.81 21.59 -6.73
C GLU A 309 -1.30 21.91 -8.16
N ILE A 310 -0.37 21.12 -8.69
CA ILE A 310 0.14 21.26 -10.06
C ILE A 310 -1.01 21.16 -11.08
N ARG A 311 -2.00 20.29 -10.83
CA ARG A 311 -3.19 20.18 -11.67
C ARG A 311 -4.00 21.47 -11.69
N LYS A 312 -4.14 22.15 -10.54
CA LYS A 312 -4.92 23.39 -10.42
C LYS A 312 -4.24 24.54 -11.17
N ARG A 313 -2.94 24.77 -10.93
CA ARG A 313 -2.16 25.81 -11.61
C ARG A 313 -2.07 25.63 -13.13
N ILE A 314 -2.00 24.39 -13.62
CA ILE A 314 -2.00 24.11 -15.07
C ILE A 314 -3.35 24.46 -15.70
N LYS A 315 -4.45 24.22 -14.99
CA LYS A 315 -5.80 24.50 -15.48
C LYS A 315 -6.08 26.00 -15.52
N GLU A 316 -5.63 26.75 -14.50
CA GLU A 316 -5.72 28.23 -14.45
C GLU A 316 -4.92 28.92 -15.56
N LYS A 317 -3.85 28.31 -16.09
CA LYS A 317 -3.10 28.85 -17.24
C LYS A 317 -3.71 28.51 -18.61
N GLN A 318 -4.76 27.68 -18.67
CA GLN A 318 -5.38 27.19 -19.91
C GLN A 318 -6.83 27.66 -20.10
N GLY A 319 -7.43 28.30 -19.10
CA GLY A 319 -8.67 29.07 -19.22
C GLY A 319 -8.34 30.55 -19.33
#